data_AF-M7N7L8-F1
#
_entry.id   AF-M7N7L8-F1
#
_cell.length_a   1.000
_cell.length_b   1.000
_cell.length_c   1.000
_cell.angle_alpha   90.00
_cell.angle_beta   90.00
_cell.angle_gamma   90.00
#
_symmetry.space_group_name_H-M   'P 1'
#
loop_
_entity.id
_entity.type
_entity.pdbx_description
1 polymer ?
#
loop_
_entity_poly.entity_id
_entity_poly.type
_entity_poly.pdbx_seq_one_letter_code
_entity_poly.pdbx_strand_id
1 'polypeptide(L)'
;MQARTLVFSLLLLLALLPLQAQELNVTVQVNDAQIDVADKRVFREMERTFTNFLNNTKWTEHTYDFNEKIRASLQLTINTMPSVGVYTGTLVVRAVRPVFNTSYTTSTFTFVDRDFNFNYVESQPLDFNINSFNNNITSMLAFYAYVIIGMDSDTFERMGGTFYFEQARTIAQIAQQQGGIAAGTPRRGGVPPAAGAPSSTT
;
A
#
# COMPACT_ATOMS: atom_id res chain seq x y z
N MET A 1 43.20 18.06 -27.78
CA MET A 1 42.25 17.09 -28.37
C MET A 1 41.78 16.04 -27.37
N GLN A 2 42.61 15.57 -26.43
CA GLN A 2 42.26 14.53 -25.45
C GLN A 2 41.11 14.89 -24.48
N ALA A 3 40.98 16.15 -24.06
CA ALA A 3 39.89 16.57 -23.17
C ALA A 3 38.49 16.46 -23.82
N ARG A 4 38.38 16.66 -25.15
CA ARG A 4 37.10 16.56 -25.87
C ARG A 4 36.67 15.10 -26.00
N THR A 5 37.62 14.20 -26.27
CA THR A 5 37.36 12.75 -26.28
C THR A 5 37.01 12.22 -24.90
N LEU A 6 37.66 12.67 -23.82
CA LEU A 6 37.31 12.30 -22.44
C LEU A 6 35.89 12.75 -22.05
N VAL A 7 35.46 13.95 -22.45
CA VAL A 7 34.09 14.42 -22.21
C VAL A 7 33.08 13.54 -22.95
N PHE A 8 33.34 13.17 -24.21
CA PHE A 8 32.49 12.24 -24.96
C PHE A 8 32.43 10.84 -24.33
N SER A 9 33.57 10.31 -23.86
CA SER A 9 33.61 9.02 -23.15
C SER A 9 32.85 9.05 -21.83
N LEU A 10 32.94 10.15 -21.08
CA LEU A 10 32.19 10.34 -19.83
C LEU A 10 30.68 10.47 -20.07
N LEU A 11 30.28 11.14 -21.15
CA LEU A 11 28.89 11.32 -21.54
C LEU A 11 28.26 10.00 -22.03
N LEU A 12 29.05 9.16 -22.71
CA LEU A 12 28.66 7.79 -23.10
C LEU A 12 28.54 6.85 -21.88
N LEU A 13 29.40 7.02 -20.86
CA LEU A 13 29.35 6.24 -19.62
C LEU A 13 28.13 6.59 -18.76
N LEU A 14 27.71 7.87 -18.75
CA LEU A 14 26.49 8.31 -18.06
C LEU A 14 25.20 7.76 -18.70
N ALA A 15 25.23 7.44 -20.00
CA ALA A 15 24.09 6.85 -20.71
C ALA A 15 23.85 5.36 -20.39
N LEU A 16 24.80 4.70 -19.71
CA LEU A 16 24.70 3.31 -19.25
C LEU A 16 24.13 3.19 -17.83
N LEU A 17 23.81 4.32 -17.19
CA LEU A 17 23.14 4.30 -15.89
C LEU A 17 21.71 3.78 -16.06
N PRO A 18 21.28 2.76 -15.28
CA PRO A 18 19.92 2.26 -15.37
C PRO A 18 18.95 3.38 -14.97
N LEU A 19 18.17 3.85 -15.93
CA LEU A 19 17.00 4.70 -15.69
C LEU A 19 15.97 3.86 -14.94
N GLN A 20 15.87 4.06 -13.62
CA GLN A 20 14.85 3.42 -12.82
C GLN A 20 13.47 3.97 -13.23
N ALA A 21 12.73 3.19 -14.01
CA ALA A 21 11.36 3.49 -14.35
C ALA A 21 10.42 2.90 -13.29
N GLN A 22 9.41 3.67 -12.90
CA GLN A 22 8.45 3.32 -11.86
C GLN A 22 7.38 2.37 -12.43
N GLU A 23 7.11 1.25 -11.79
CA GLU A 23 6.14 0.22 -12.27
C GLU A 23 4.69 0.63 -12.05
N LEU A 24 4.45 1.38 -10.98
CA LEU A 24 3.13 1.81 -10.56
C LEU A 24 2.92 3.29 -10.86
N ASN A 25 1.69 3.63 -11.22
CA ASN A 25 1.17 4.98 -11.20
C ASN A 25 -0.08 5.00 -10.33
N VAL A 26 0.13 5.18 -9.03
CA VAL A 26 -0.91 5.20 -8.02
C VAL A 26 -1.25 6.63 -7.64
N THR A 27 -2.53 6.94 -7.58
CA THR A 27 -3.03 8.17 -6.94
C THR A 27 -3.71 7.83 -5.62
N VAL A 28 -3.27 8.47 -4.52
CA VAL A 28 -3.93 8.33 -3.21
C VAL A 28 -4.79 9.55 -2.95
N GLN A 29 -6.01 9.32 -2.49
CA GLN A 29 -6.96 10.36 -2.07
C GLN A 29 -7.40 10.03 -0.65
N VAL A 30 -7.33 11.01 0.25
CA VAL A 30 -7.72 10.89 1.64
C VAL A 30 -8.95 11.77 1.87
N ASN A 31 -10.06 11.15 2.23
CA ASN A 31 -11.28 11.81 2.59
C ASN A 31 -11.38 11.92 4.12
N ASP A 32 -11.30 13.15 4.62
CA ASP A 32 -11.41 13.52 6.03
C ASP A 32 -12.77 14.14 6.39
N ALA A 33 -13.78 14.07 5.51
CA ALA A 33 -15.07 14.73 5.74
C ALA A 33 -15.85 14.17 6.95
N GLN A 34 -15.56 12.95 7.37
CA GLN A 34 -16.22 12.27 8.48
C GLN A 34 -15.56 12.52 9.84
N ILE A 35 -14.38 13.15 9.87
CA ILE A 35 -13.61 13.38 11.09
C ILE A 35 -13.44 14.87 11.35
N ASP A 36 -13.71 15.27 12.59
CA ASP A 36 -13.53 16.64 13.06
C ASP A 36 -12.25 16.73 13.92
N VAL A 37 -11.15 17.11 13.27
CA VAL A 37 -9.84 17.32 13.91
C VAL A 37 -9.34 18.73 13.63
N ALA A 38 -8.62 19.28 14.60
CA ALA A 38 -8.10 20.64 14.54
C ALA A 38 -7.09 20.85 13.40
N ASP A 39 -6.24 19.85 13.13
CA ASP A 39 -5.26 19.93 12.05
C ASP A 39 -5.63 19.00 10.90
N LYS A 40 -6.17 19.57 9.82
CA LYS A 40 -6.46 18.86 8.56
C LYS A 40 -5.26 18.80 7.61
N ARG A 41 -4.13 19.46 7.93
CA ARG A 41 -2.93 19.45 7.09
C ARG A 41 -2.33 18.05 7.01
N VAL A 42 -2.44 17.29 8.10
CA VAL A 42 -1.96 15.92 8.20
C VAL A 42 -2.51 15.03 7.07
N PHE A 43 -3.77 15.18 6.68
CA PHE A 43 -4.38 14.36 5.63
C PHE A 43 -3.84 14.68 4.23
N ARG A 44 -3.59 15.96 3.94
CA ARG A 44 -2.94 16.36 2.68
C ARG A 44 -1.50 15.85 2.61
N GLU A 45 -0.80 15.84 3.75
CA GLU A 45 0.54 15.28 3.83
C GLU A 45 0.53 13.75 3.71
N MET A 46 -0.47 13.06 4.27
CA MET A 46 -0.69 11.63 4.05
C MET A 46 -0.89 11.32 2.57
N GLU A 47 -1.78 12.03 1.87
CA GLU A 47 -2.00 11.86 0.42
C GLU A 47 -0.69 11.93 -0.36
N ARG A 48 0.07 13.00 -0.12
CA ARG A 48 1.36 13.24 -0.78
C ARG A 48 2.37 12.16 -0.44
N THR A 49 2.51 11.82 0.84
CA THR A 49 3.49 10.86 1.33
C THR A 49 3.20 9.45 0.82
N PHE A 50 1.94 9.01 0.87
CA PHE A 50 1.55 7.66 0.42
C PHE A 50 1.65 7.53 -1.10
N THR A 51 1.23 8.56 -1.85
CA THR A 51 1.41 8.62 -3.31
C THR A 51 2.89 8.55 -3.67
N ASN A 52 3.74 9.33 -3.01
CA ASN A 52 5.17 9.32 -3.25
C ASN A 52 5.81 7.98 -2.90
N PHE A 53 5.41 7.37 -1.78
CA PHE A 53 5.91 6.07 -1.36
C PHE A 53 5.58 5.00 -2.41
N LEU A 54 4.32 4.88 -2.83
CA LEU A 54 3.91 3.86 -3.79
C LEU A 54 4.56 4.02 -5.17
N ASN A 55 4.72 5.27 -5.63
CA ASN A 55 5.25 5.55 -6.96
C ASN A 55 6.79 5.58 -7.02
N ASN A 56 7.49 5.82 -5.91
CA ASN A 56 8.96 5.88 -5.89
C ASN A 56 9.62 4.67 -5.25
N THR A 57 8.84 3.71 -4.73
CA THR A 57 9.37 2.42 -4.28
C THR A 57 9.54 1.50 -5.49
N LYS A 58 10.65 0.75 -5.51
CA LYS A 58 10.91 -0.30 -6.50
C LYS A 58 10.24 -1.60 -6.02
N TRP A 59 9.24 -2.09 -6.75
CA TRP A 59 8.48 -3.28 -6.35
C TRP A 59 8.93 -4.54 -7.09
N THR A 60 9.38 -4.40 -8.34
CA THR A 60 9.89 -5.48 -9.18
C THR A 60 11.32 -5.16 -9.68
N GLU A 61 11.96 -6.14 -10.33
CA GLU A 61 13.26 -5.93 -10.96
C GLU A 61 13.16 -5.48 -12.42
N HIS A 62 11.95 -5.44 -12.98
CA HIS A 62 11.70 -5.15 -14.38
C HIS A 62 11.59 -3.64 -14.64
N THR A 63 12.03 -3.22 -15.82
CA THR A 63 11.92 -1.82 -16.27
C THR A 63 10.71 -1.71 -17.20
N TYR A 64 9.79 -0.79 -16.91
CA TYR A 64 8.59 -0.55 -17.71
C TYR A 64 8.60 0.86 -18.32
N ASP A 65 8.11 1.01 -19.54
CA ASP A 65 7.89 2.35 -20.11
C ASP A 65 6.73 3.07 -19.40
N PHE A 66 6.72 4.42 -19.45
CA PHE A 66 5.66 5.21 -18.79
C PHE A 66 4.24 4.84 -19.25
N ASN A 67 4.10 4.38 -20.50
CA ASN A 67 2.83 3.93 -21.08
C ASN A 67 2.41 2.53 -20.62
N GLU A 68 3.31 1.77 -20.01
CA GLU A 68 3.08 0.41 -19.51
C GLU A 68 2.80 0.37 -18.00
N LYS A 69 2.95 1.51 -17.30
CA LYS A 69 2.70 1.60 -15.86
C LYS A 69 1.27 1.19 -15.50
N ILE A 70 1.15 0.42 -14.43
CA ILE A 70 -0.14 0.00 -13.89
C ILE A 70 -0.80 1.21 -13.23
N ARG A 71 -1.99 1.59 -13.71
CA ARG A 71 -2.74 2.71 -13.14
C ARG A 71 -3.60 2.22 -11.99
N ALA A 72 -3.41 2.80 -10.82
CA ALA A 72 -4.20 2.48 -9.64
C ALA A 72 -4.64 3.73 -8.87
N SER A 73 -5.71 3.59 -8.09
CA SER A 73 -6.19 4.61 -7.18
C SER A 73 -6.53 4.00 -5.83
N LEU A 74 -6.06 4.65 -4.77
CA LEU A 74 -6.38 4.32 -3.38
C LEU A 74 -7.23 5.45 -2.81
N GLN A 75 -8.48 5.16 -2.45
CA GLN A 75 -9.37 6.11 -1.78
C GLN A 75 -9.49 5.71 -0.32
N LEU A 76 -8.82 6.46 0.55
CA LEU A 76 -8.83 6.27 1.98
C LEU A 76 -9.86 7.21 2.60
N THR A 77 -10.86 6.69 3.28
CA THR A 77 -11.78 7.48 4.10
C THR A 77 -11.41 7.32 5.56
N ILE A 78 -11.06 8.42 6.23
CA ILE A 78 -10.75 8.40 7.66
C ILE A 78 -12.05 8.44 8.44
N ASN A 79 -12.30 7.40 9.23
CA ASN A 79 -13.50 7.28 10.05
C ASN A 79 -13.27 7.83 11.46
N THR A 80 -12.19 7.39 12.13
CA THR A 80 -11.86 7.88 13.49
C THR A 80 -10.35 7.99 13.72
N MET A 81 -9.96 8.85 14.66
CA MET A 81 -8.59 8.97 15.18
C MET A 81 -8.61 8.73 16.70
N PRO A 82 -8.46 7.48 17.16
CA PRO A 82 -8.55 7.15 18.59
C PRO A 82 -7.50 7.85 19.45
N SER A 83 -6.32 8.07 18.89
CA SER A 83 -5.23 8.83 19.49
C SER A 83 -4.41 9.51 18.39
N VAL A 84 -3.63 10.52 18.76
CA VAL A 84 -2.77 11.25 17.80
C VAL A 84 -1.83 10.26 17.10
N GLY A 85 -1.89 10.24 15.77
CA GLY A 85 -1.08 9.36 14.93
C GLY A 85 -1.64 7.94 14.75
N VAL A 86 -2.80 7.62 15.31
CA VAL A 86 -3.52 6.35 15.11
C VAL A 86 -4.83 6.62 14.38
N TYR A 87 -5.00 5.99 13.23
CA TYR A 87 -6.13 6.23 12.34
C TYR A 87 -6.85 4.93 12.01
N THR A 88 -8.17 5.05 11.87
CA THR A 88 -9.05 3.97 11.44
C THR A 88 -9.88 4.47 10.28
N GLY A 89 -10.05 3.64 9.26
CA GLY A 89 -10.65 4.06 8.01
C GLY A 89 -11.14 2.91 7.15
N THR A 90 -11.73 3.29 6.03
CA THR A 90 -12.05 2.39 4.93
C THR A 90 -11.16 2.73 3.74
N LEU A 91 -10.49 1.73 3.18
CA LEU A 91 -9.67 1.88 1.97
C LEU A 91 -10.35 1.19 0.78
N VAL A 92 -10.51 1.92 -0.31
CA VAL A 92 -10.91 1.35 -1.60
C VAL A 92 -9.70 1.35 -2.52
N VAL A 93 -9.31 0.17 -2.97
CA VAL A 93 -8.20 -0.04 -3.90
C VAL A 93 -8.77 -0.38 -5.26
N ARG A 94 -8.35 0.34 -6.29
CA ARG A 94 -8.77 0.09 -7.68
C ARG A 94 -7.57 0.11 -8.61
N ALA A 95 -7.44 -0.91 -9.46
CA ALA A 95 -6.48 -0.92 -10.55
C ALA A 95 -7.21 -1.01 -11.89
N VAL A 96 -6.70 -0.29 -12.89
CA VAL A 96 -7.30 -0.20 -14.22
C VAL A 96 -6.23 -0.32 -15.30
N ARG A 97 -6.61 -0.90 -16.43
CA ARG A 97 -5.77 -0.96 -17.63
C ARG A 97 -6.45 -0.30 -18.83
N PRO A 98 -5.73 0.48 -19.65
CA PRO A 98 -6.27 0.95 -20.91
C PRO A 98 -6.48 -0.22 -21.88
N VAL A 99 -7.61 -0.23 -22.58
CA VAL A 99 -7.87 -1.17 -23.67
C VAL A 99 -7.05 -0.73 -24.88
N PHE A 100 -6.35 -1.68 -25.51
CA PHE A 100 -5.42 -1.42 -26.60
C PHE A 100 -6.03 -0.50 -27.67
N ASN A 101 -5.30 0.56 -28.02
CA ASN A 101 -5.66 1.54 -29.03
C ASN A 101 -6.99 2.29 -28.78
N THR A 102 -7.42 2.43 -27.53
CA THR A 102 -8.60 3.22 -27.16
C THR A 102 -8.34 4.09 -25.92
N SER A 103 -9.22 5.07 -25.69
CA SER A 103 -9.26 5.83 -24.45
C SER A 103 -10.01 5.12 -23.32
N TYR A 104 -10.58 3.93 -23.58
CA TYR A 104 -11.33 3.18 -22.58
C TYR A 104 -10.38 2.47 -21.62
N THR A 105 -10.73 2.46 -20.34
CA THR A 105 -10.04 1.66 -19.32
C THR A 105 -10.97 0.58 -18.79
N THR A 106 -10.43 -0.60 -18.51
CA THR A 106 -11.11 -1.69 -17.84
C THR A 106 -10.58 -1.86 -16.43
N SER A 107 -11.44 -2.23 -15.49
CA SER A 107 -11.04 -2.49 -14.11
C SER A 107 -10.46 -3.89 -14.02
N THR A 108 -9.19 -4.00 -13.63
CA THR A 108 -8.54 -5.30 -13.42
C THR A 108 -8.72 -5.79 -11.98
N PHE A 109 -8.79 -4.86 -11.04
CA PHE A 109 -8.94 -5.18 -9.62
C PHE A 109 -9.72 -4.09 -8.89
N THR A 110 -10.61 -4.49 -7.99
CA THR A 110 -11.26 -3.58 -7.04
C THR A 110 -11.48 -4.30 -5.73
N PHE A 111 -11.02 -3.70 -4.64
CA PHE A 111 -11.14 -4.25 -3.30
C PHE A 111 -11.51 -3.15 -2.30
N VAL A 112 -12.31 -3.52 -1.31
CA VAL A 112 -12.75 -2.61 -0.24
C VAL A 112 -12.34 -3.21 1.10
N ASP A 113 -11.39 -2.56 1.74
CA ASP A 113 -10.95 -2.84 3.09
C ASP A 113 -11.72 -1.93 4.06
N ARG A 114 -12.59 -2.52 4.87
CA ARG A 114 -13.44 -1.77 5.82
C ARG A 114 -12.77 -1.51 7.16
N ASP A 115 -11.68 -2.22 7.44
CA ASP A 115 -11.00 -2.21 8.73
C ASP A 115 -9.55 -1.78 8.55
N PHE A 116 -9.35 -0.65 7.83
CA PHE A 116 -8.03 -0.11 7.53
C PHE A 116 -7.50 0.69 8.72
N ASN A 117 -6.79 0.01 9.61
CA ASN A 117 -6.23 0.56 10.85
C ASN A 117 -4.73 0.76 10.71
N PHE A 118 -4.25 2.00 10.84
CA PHE A 118 -2.84 2.31 10.60
C PHE A 118 -2.31 3.40 11.53
N ASN A 119 -0.98 3.41 11.71
CA ASN A 119 -0.28 4.45 12.44
C ASN A 119 0.48 5.33 11.45
N TYR A 120 0.39 6.65 11.62
CA TYR A 120 1.11 7.61 10.80
C TYR A 120 1.57 8.81 11.62
N VAL A 121 2.86 9.11 11.50
CA VAL A 121 3.50 10.26 12.13
C VAL A 121 4.03 11.15 11.03
N GLU A 122 3.67 12.43 11.08
CA GLU A 122 4.15 13.42 10.11
C GLU A 122 5.66 13.52 10.13
N SER A 123 6.25 13.82 8.97
CA SER A 123 7.70 13.96 8.78
C SER A 123 8.52 12.69 9.03
N GLN A 124 7.90 11.57 9.44
CA GLN A 124 8.58 10.28 9.50
C GLN A 124 8.65 9.70 8.08
N PRO A 125 9.85 9.35 7.57
CA PRO A 125 9.96 8.71 6.27
C PRO A 125 9.31 7.33 6.28
N LEU A 126 8.63 6.99 5.19
CA LEU A 126 8.12 5.64 4.96
C LEU A 126 9.24 4.78 4.37
N ASP A 127 9.90 4.01 5.23
CA ASP A 127 10.92 3.04 4.85
C ASP A 127 10.32 1.62 4.82
N PHE A 128 10.48 0.94 3.68
CA PHE A 128 10.00 -0.41 3.45
C PHE A 128 11.15 -1.40 3.34
N ASN A 129 11.05 -2.46 4.12
CA ASN A 129 11.87 -3.64 3.97
C ASN A 129 10.96 -4.87 3.95
N ILE A 130 11.10 -5.69 2.92
CA ILE A 130 10.24 -6.88 2.76
C ILE A 130 10.46 -7.92 3.87
N ASN A 131 11.64 -7.95 4.46
CA ASN A 131 12.03 -8.90 5.50
C ASN A 131 11.83 -8.36 6.93
N SER A 132 11.45 -7.08 7.08
CA SER A 132 11.31 -6.43 8.37
C SER A 132 10.05 -5.58 8.44
N PHE A 133 9.30 -5.75 9.52
CA PHE A 133 8.17 -4.88 9.81
C PHE A 133 8.66 -3.69 10.64
N ASN A 134 8.72 -2.54 10.00
CA ASN A 134 9.14 -1.28 10.64
C ASN A 134 7.94 -0.43 11.02
N ASN A 135 6.98 -0.29 10.11
CA ASN A 135 5.76 0.51 10.29
C ASN A 135 4.58 -0.17 9.59
N ASN A 136 3.42 -0.22 10.26
CA ASN A 136 2.25 -0.90 9.74
C ASN A 136 1.72 -0.28 8.44
N ILE A 137 1.69 1.06 8.34
CA ILE A 137 1.21 1.71 7.11
C ILE A 137 2.06 1.33 5.90
N THR A 138 3.38 1.28 6.07
CA THR A 138 4.30 0.88 5.00
C THR A 138 4.03 -0.55 4.55
N SER A 139 3.89 -1.49 5.49
CA SER A 139 3.58 -2.89 5.18
C SER A 139 2.21 -3.05 4.51
N MET A 140 1.19 -2.29 4.94
CA MET A 140 -0.14 -2.34 4.32
C MET A 140 -0.13 -1.78 2.90
N LEU A 141 0.54 -0.65 2.67
CA LEU A 141 0.69 -0.07 1.33
C LEU A 141 1.48 -0.99 0.40
N ALA A 142 2.57 -1.60 0.91
CA ALA A 142 3.37 -2.58 0.18
C ALA A 142 2.57 -3.84 -0.17
N PHE A 143 1.75 -4.35 0.75
CA PHE A 143 0.85 -5.46 0.49
C PHE A 143 -0.07 -5.17 -0.72
N TYR A 144 -0.73 -4.00 -0.71
CA TYR A 144 -1.60 -3.62 -1.83
C TYR A 144 -0.84 -3.37 -3.14
N ALA A 145 0.38 -2.83 -3.08
CA ALA A 145 1.24 -2.68 -4.25
C ALA A 145 1.52 -4.04 -4.92
N TYR A 146 1.98 -5.04 -4.15
CA TYR A 146 2.24 -6.38 -4.68
C TYR A 146 0.98 -7.09 -5.18
N VAL A 147 -0.17 -6.91 -4.52
CA VAL A 147 -1.45 -7.45 -5.00
C VAL A 147 -1.82 -6.82 -6.35
N ILE A 148 -1.70 -5.50 -6.49
CA ILE A 148 -2.01 -4.80 -7.75
C ILE A 148 -1.12 -5.32 -8.89
N ILE A 149 0.19 -5.46 -8.64
CA ILE A 149 1.16 -5.95 -9.63
C ILE A 149 0.85 -7.40 -10.00
N GLY A 150 0.55 -8.25 -9.02
CA GLY A 150 0.18 -9.65 -9.25
C GLY A 150 -1.08 -9.78 -10.10
N MET A 151 -2.12 -9.00 -9.77
CA MET A 151 -3.38 -8.97 -10.52
C MET A 151 -3.18 -8.49 -11.96
N ASP A 152 -2.33 -7.49 -12.19
CA ASP A 152 -2.01 -7.01 -13.53
C ASP A 152 -1.25 -8.07 -14.34
N SER A 153 -0.27 -8.72 -13.72
CA SER A 153 0.56 -9.75 -14.35
C SER A 153 -0.26 -10.96 -14.81
N ASP A 154 -1.24 -11.39 -14.00
CA ASP A 154 -2.18 -12.46 -14.36
C ASP A 154 -3.08 -12.13 -15.55
N THR A 155 -3.22 -10.85 -15.93
CA THR A 155 -3.98 -10.47 -17.13
C THR A 155 -3.24 -10.74 -18.44
N PHE A 156 -1.92 -10.84 -18.40
CA PHE A 156 -1.08 -11.07 -19.57
C PHE A 156 -0.69 -12.54 -19.74
N GLU A 157 -0.45 -13.23 -18.63
CA GLU A 157 -0.04 -14.63 -18.62
C GLU A 157 -0.72 -15.36 -17.48
N ARG A 158 -1.14 -16.60 -17.74
CA ARG A 158 -1.73 -17.46 -16.71
C ARG A 158 -0.71 -17.68 -15.58
N MET A 159 -1.06 -17.26 -14.36
CA MET A 159 -0.21 -17.36 -13.17
C MET A 159 1.03 -16.45 -13.19
N GLY A 160 1.06 -15.42 -14.03
CA GLY A 160 2.13 -14.41 -14.05
C GLY A 160 2.25 -13.61 -12.74
N GLY A 161 1.19 -13.57 -11.94
CA GLY A 161 1.14 -12.88 -10.65
C GLY A 161 1.69 -13.66 -9.45
N THR A 162 1.95 -14.96 -9.60
CA THR A 162 2.28 -15.88 -8.50
C THR A 162 3.38 -15.34 -7.58
N PHE A 163 4.49 -14.90 -8.16
CA PHE A 163 5.62 -14.37 -7.41
C PHE A 163 5.23 -13.15 -6.55
N TYR A 164 4.46 -12.22 -7.10
CA TYR A 164 4.02 -11.02 -6.38
C TYR A 164 3.01 -11.34 -5.28
N PHE A 165 2.14 -12.32 -5.49
CA PHE A 165 1.24 -12.81 -4.46
C PHE A 165 1.99 -13.50 -3.30
N GLU A 166 3.10 -14.19 -3.58
CA GLU A 166 3.97 -14.75 -2.55
C GLU A 166 4.65 -13.65 -1.71
N GLN A 167 5.09 -12.57 -2.34
CA GLN A 167 5.61 -11.39 -1.63
C GLN A 167 4.54 -10.74 -0.74
N ALA A 168 3.33 -10.51 -1.28
CA ALA A 168 2.20 -9.99 -0.52
C ALA A 168 1.85 -10.89 0.68
N ARG A 169 1.85 -12.21 0.48
CA ARG A 169 1.61 -13.19 1.55
C ARG A 169 2.69 -13.10 2.64
N THR A 170 3.95 -12.95 2.25
CA THR A 170 5.07 -12.82 3.19
C THR A 170 4.91 -11.57 4.06
N ILE A 171 4.59 -10.43 3.45
CA ILE A 171 4.32 -9.18 4.18
C ILE A 171 3.17 -9.35 5.18
N ALA A 172 2.07 -9.98 4.76
CA ALA A 172 0.93 -10.24 5.64
C ALA A 172 1.31 -11.15 6.82
N GLN A 173 2.13 -12.19 6.58
CA GLN A 173 2.60 -13.08 7.64
C GLN A 173 3.50 -12.37 8.66
N ILE A 174 4.45 -11.54 8.19
CA ILE A 174 5.35 -10.77 9.07
C ILE A 174 4.54 -9.77 9.90
N ALA A 175 3.60 -9.06 9.27
CA ALA A 175 2.76 -8.08 9.95
C ALA A 175 1.83 -8.71 11.01
N GLN A 176 1.31 -9.92 10.76
CA GLN A 176 0.52 -10.67 11.74
C GLN A 176 1.33 -11.09 12.97
N GLN A 177 2.57 -11.56 12.78
CA GLN A 177 3.44 -12.00 13.88
C GLN A 177 3.80 -10.87 14.85
N GLN A 178 3.88 -9.64 14.36
CA GLN A 178 4.23 -8.46 15.17
C GLN A 178 3.00 -7.72 15.74
N GLY A 179 1.81 -8.33 15.65
CA GLY A 179 0.57 -7.77 16.21
C GLY A 179 -0.07 -6.66 15.35
N GLY A 180 0.38 -6.48 14.11
CA GLY A 180 -0.03 -5.37 13.23
C GLY A 180 -1.27 -5.63 12.38
N ILE A 181 -1.87 -6.82 12.42
CA ILE A 181 -3.11 -7.11 11.71
C ILE A 181 -3.98 -7.97 12.62
N ALA A 182 -4.90 -7.34 13.37
CA ALA A 182 -6.04 -8.05 13.92
C ALA A 182 -6.96 -8.43 12.75
N ALA A 183 -6.56 -9.47 12.00
CA ALA A 183 -7.44 -10.16 11.07
C ALA A 183 -8.68 -10.58 11.87
N GLY A 184 -9.85 -10.15 11.37
CA GLY A 184 -11.13 -10.14 12.07
C GLY A 184 -11.28 -11.21 13.14
N THR A 185 -11.30 -10.78 14.40
CA THR A 185 -11.84 -11.63 15.46
C THR A 185 -13.33 -11.82 15.16
N PRO A 186 -13.84 -13.06 15.05
CA PRO A 186 -15.26 -13.26 15.16
C PRO A 186 -15.64 -12.73 16.54
N ARG A 187 -16.55 -11.76 16.61
CA ARG A 187 -17.23 -11.38 17.85
C ARG A 187 -17.99 -12.61 18.35
N ARG A 188 -17.30 -13.54 19.02
CA ARG A 188 -17.94 -14.60 19.79
C ARG A 188 -18.44 -13.92 21.04
N GLY A 189 -19.75 -13.68 21.07
CA GLY A 189 -20.45 -13.03 22.16
C GLY A 189 -19.97 -13.55 23.51
N GLY A 190 -19.46 -12.64 24.33
CA GLY A 190 -19.23 -12.90 25.73
C GLY A 190 -20.58 -13.18 26.37
N VAL A 191 -20.81 -14.44 26.72
CA VAL A 191 -21.81 -14.79 27.73
C VAL A 191 -21.34 -14.10 29.02
N PRO A 192 -22.16 -13.25 29.67
CA PRO A 192 -21.79 -12.65 30.93
C PRO A 192 -21.57 -13.75 31.99
N PRO A 193 -20.64 -13.56 32.94
CA PRO A 193 -20.42 -14.53 34.00
C PRO A 193 -21.72 -14.72 34.79
N ALA A 194 -22.17 -15.97 34.88
CA ALA A 194 -23.33 -16.34 35.68
C ALA A 194 -23.13 -15.86 37.12
N ALA A 195 -24.07 -15.03 37.58
CA ALA A 195 -24.17 -14.57 38.96
C ALA A 195 -24.18 -15.77 39.92
N GLY A 196 -23.46 -15.63 41.03
CA GLY A 196 -23.28 -16.66 42.04
C GLY A 196 -24.59 -17.21 42.58
N ALA A 197 -24.66 -18.54 42.68
CA ALA A 197 -25.67 -19.21 43.47
C ALA A 197 -25.33 -19.06 44.97
N PRO A 198 -26.28 -18.72 45.85
CA PRO A 198 -26.05 -18.70 47.28
C PRO A 198 -25.89 -20.13 47.82
N SER A 199 -24.83 -20.32 48.59
CA SER A 199 -24.62 -21.49 49.44
C SER A 199 -25.75 -21.60 50.47
N SER A 200 -26.61 -22.60 50.34
CA SER A 200 -27.57 -22.99 51.38
C SER A 200 -26.96 -24.08 52.26
N THR A 201 -26.66 -23.69 53.49
CA THR A 201 -26.57 -24.54 54.68
C THR A 201 -27.75 -25.50 54.75
N THR A 202 -27.49 -26.80 54.91
CA THR A 202 -27.98 -27.71 55.98
C THR A 202 -27.32 -29.06 55.80
#